data_AF-A0A2T2NNV1-F1
#
_entry.id   AF-A0A2T2NNV1-F1
#
_cell.length_a   1.000
_cell.length_b   1.000
_cell.length_c   1.000
_cell.angle_alpha   90.00
_cell.angle_beta   90.00
_cell.angle_gamma   90.00
#
_symmetry.space_group_name_H-M   'P 1'
#
loop_
_entity.id
_entity.type
_entity.pdbx_description
1 polymer ?
#
loop_
_entity_poly.entity_id
_entity_poly.type
_entity_poly.pdbx_seq_one_letter_code
_entity_poly.pdbx_strand_id
1 'polypeptide(L)'
;MAELSDWKTHKKVCVQTAANNVDDRSEKDVFKVLIDALRLHEHDVVNFDHAVDEGSVYAGEDSSIKVSRNFLHLATSKPGILRSWRDAEKQKECEAFSESNDEWSLAKKVTKEGIKRKYGVDNMLMQLRMFAEAIYGRTPGGFDSTDTRGMLVKLERGEMANMHTTLVDMNQLFGR
;
A
#
# COMPACT_ATOMS: atom_id res chain seq x y z
N MET A 1 -23.16 -9.23 25.57
CA MET A 1 -23.03 -10.08 24.37
C MET A 1 -23.26 -9.21 23.14
N ALA A 2 -22.23 -8.49 22.69
CA ALA A 2 -22.24 -7.72 21.44
C ALA A 2 -21.57 -8.64 20.40
N GLU A 3 -22.41 -9.40 19.71
CA GLU A 3 -22.04 -10.68 19.12
C GLU A 3 -21.93 -10.55 17.59
N LEU A 4 -20.70 -10.59 17.08
CA LEU A 4 -20.29 -11.09 15.76
C LEU A 4 -20.86 -10.45 14.46
N SER A 5 -21.90 -9.62 14.52
CA SER A 5 -22.51 -8.96 13.35
C SER A 5 -21.67 -7.78 12.84
N ASP A 6 -21.04 -7.04 13.75
CA ASP A 6 -20.28 -5.83 13.40
C ASP A 6 -19.00 -6.16 12.63
N TRP A 7 -18.32 -7.26 12.94
CA TRP A 7 -17.10 -7.67 12.23
C TRP A 7 -17.30 -7.87 10.70
N LYS A 8 -18.44 -8.42 10.28
CA LYS A 8 -18.73 -8.65 8.84
C LYS A 8 -19.06 -7.35 8.11
N THR A 9 -19.69 -6.40 8.79
CA THR A 9 -19.99 -5.06 8.26
C THR A 9 -18.73 -4.19 8.25
N HIS A 10 -17.83 -4.33 9.23
CA HIS A 10 -16.58 -3.59 9.35
C HIS A 10 -15.52 -3.99 8.31
N LYS A 11 -15.44 -5.26 7.92
CA LYS A 11 -14.57 -5.71 6.82
C LYS A 11 -14.97 -5.06 5.50
N LYS A 12 -16.28 -4.85 5.30
CA LYS A 12 -16.80 -4.10 4.16
C LYS A 12 -16.34 -2.65 4.21
N VAL A 13 -16.46 -1.93 5.34
CA VAL A 13 -16.17 -0.48 5.43
C VAL A 13 -14.68 -0.11 5.36
N CYS A 14 -13.74 -0.88 5.93
CA CYS A 14 -12.30 -0.56 5.84
C CYS A 14 -11.68 -0.94 4.49
N VAL A 15 -12.17 -2.01 3.88
CA VAL A 15 -11.91 -2.27 2.48
C VAL A 15 -12.58 -1.21 1.62
N GLN A 16 -13.82 -0.85 1.92
CA GLN A 16 -14.59 0.10 1.13
C GLN A 16 -14.16 1.53 1.36
N THR A 17 -13.47 1.95 2.41
CA THR A 17 -12.98 3.34 2.45
C THR A 17 -11.67 3.48 1.65
N ALA A 18 -10.91 2.39 1.49
CA ALA A 18 -9.86 2.29 0.47
C ALA A 18 -10.39 1.97 -0.95
N ALA A 19 -11.58 1.35 -1.05
CA ALA A 19 -12.20 0.86 -2.30
C ALA A 19 -13.48 1.59 -2.75
N ASN A 20 -13.98 2.60 -2.05
CA ASN A 20 -15.20 3.36 -2.37
C ASN A 20 -14.94 4.45 -3.41
N ASN A 21 -13.76 4.42 -4.03
CA ASN A 21 -13.56 5.02 -5.33
C ASN A 21 -12.60 4.11 -6.12
N VAL A 22 -12.91 2.82 -6.26
CA VAL A 22 -12.28 1.98 -7.30
C VAL A 22 -13.18 1.90 -8.54
N ASP A 23 -14.49 2.12 -8.39
CA ASP A 23 -15.42 2.25 -9.53
C ASP A 23 -15.39 3.63 -10.21
N ASP A 24 -14.81 4.66 -9.57
CA ASP A 24 -14.73 6.05 -10.10
C ASP A 24 -13.27 6.57 -10.26
N ARG A 25 -12.27 5.74 -9.91
CA ARG A 25 -10.88 6.01 -10.28
C ARG A 25 -10.60 5.35 -11.62
N SER A 26 -9.94 6.06 -12.53
CA SER A 26 -9.55 5.44 -13.79
C SER A 26 -8.73 4.19 -13.48
N GLU A 27 -8.91 3.13 -14.26
CA GLU A 27 -8.15 1.88 -14.14
C GLU A 27 -6.63 2.13 -13.97
N LYS A 28 -6.11 3.13 -14.67
CA LYS A 28 -4.73 3.57 -14.56
C LYS A 28 -4.34 4.05 -13.16
N ASP A 29 -5.23 4.71 -12.44
CA ASP A 29 -4.95 5.16 -11.06
C ASP A 29 -4.84 3.99 -10.09
N VAL A 30 -5.58 2.89 -10.34
CA VAL A 30 -5.41 1.64 -9.58
C VAL A 30 -4.03 1.03 -9.87
N PHE A 31 -3.59 0.99 -11.13
CA PHE A 31 -2.24 0.54 -11.49
C PHE A 31 -1.16 1.36 -10.78
N LYS A 32 -1.28 2.69 -10.77
CA LYS A 32 -0.33 3.59 -10.10
C LYS A 32 -0.17 3.24 -8.63
N VAL A 33 -1.29 3.07 -7.91
CA VAL A 33 -1.30 2.73 -6.48
C VAL A 33 -0.72 1.34 -6.23
N LEU A 34 -1.08 0.33 -7.04
CA LEU A 34 -0.53 -1.03 -6.92
C LEU A 34 0.99 -1.04 -7.08
N ILE A 35 1.49 -0.37 -8.12
CA ILE A 35 2.91 -0.33 -8.45
C ILE A 35 3.70 0.40 -7.36
N ASP A 36 3.28 1.60 -6.96
CA ASP A 36 4.01 2.35 -5.94
C ASP A 36 3.88 1.73 -4.54
N ALA A 37 2.79 1.01 -4.23
CA ALA A 37 2.67 0.24 -3.00
C ALA A 37 3.68 -0.92 -2.96
N LEU A 38 3.84 -1.64 -4.08
CA LEU A 38 4.85 -2.69 -4.20
C LEU A 38 6.27 -2.11 -4.09
N ARG A 39 6.59 -1.08 -4.86
CA ARG A 39 7.93 -0.47 -4.87
C ARG A 39 8.30 0.09 -3.50
N LEU A 40 7.34 0.71 -2.80
CA LEU A 40 7.53 1.19 -1.44
C LEU A 40 7.71 0.03 -0.45
N HIS A 41 6.97 -1.07 -0.61
CA HIS A 41 7.15 -2.27 0.20
C HIS A 41 8.55 -2.86 0.03
N GLU A 42 9.02 -3.08 -1.21
CA GLU A 42 10.38 -3.57 -1.48
C GLU A 42 11.44 -2.62 -0.90
N HIS A 43 11.26 -1.31 -1.07
CA HIS A 43 12.14 -0.31 -0.46
C HIS A 43 12.16 -0.45 1.07
N ASP A 44 11.00 -0.58 1.71
CA ASP A 44 10.90 -0.69 3.16
C ASP A 44 11.46 -2.03 3.69
N VAL A 45 11.26 -3.17 3.00
CA VAL A 45 11.87 -4.47 3.35
C VAL A 45 13.40 -4.37 3.36
N VAL A 46 14.00 -3.73 2.35
CA VAL A 46 15.45 -3.54 2.29
C VAL A 46 15.97 -2.66 3.43
N ASN A 47 15.23 -1.62 3.79
CA ASN A 47 15.67 -0.66 4.81
C ASN A 47 15.39 -1.10 6.25
N PHE A 48 14.28 -1.81 6.50
CA PHE A 48 13.85 -2.18 7.85
C PHE A 48 14.17 -3.65 8.19
N ASP A 49 14.04 -4.56 7.23
CA ASP A 49 14.27 -5.99 7.47
C ASP A 49 15.66 -6.44 7.00
N HIS A 50 16.42 -5.55 6.33
CA HIS A 50 17.69 -5.86 5.67
C HIS A 50 17.61 -7.09 4.75
N ALA A 51 16.43 -7.30 4.16
CA ALA A 51 16.11 -8.41 3.27
C ALA A 51 15.84 -7.91 1.85
N VAL A 52 15.90 -8.82 0.89
CA VAL A 52 15.67 -8.50 -0.53
C VAL A 52 14.76 -9.58 -1.09
N ASP A 53 13.68 -9.16 -1.76
CA ASP A 53 12.80 -10.10 -2.46
C ASP A 53 13.50 -10.64 -3.73
N GLU A 54 13.53 -11.96 -3.87
CA GLU A 54 14.07 -12.61 -5.07
C GLU A 54 13.24 -12.22 -6.29
N GLY A 55 13.90 -11.87 -7.41
CA GLY A 55 13.21 -11.39 -8.60
C GLY A 55 12.88 -9.89 -8.59
N SER A 56 13.39 -9.13 -7.61
CA SER A 56 13.25 -7.67 -7.54
C SER A 56 14.43 -6.91 -8.14
N VAL A 57 14.21 -5.62 -8.44
CA VAL A 57 15.30 -4.68 -8.76
C VAL A 57 16.28 -4.47 -7.60
N TYR A 58 15.89 -4.84 -6.38
CA TYR A 58 16.78 -4.80 -5.22
C TYR A 58 17.70 -6.03 -5.16
N ALA A 59 17.32 -7.14 -5.80
CA ALA A 59 18.14 -8.34 -6.00
C ALA A 59 19.11 -8.23 -7.19
N GLY A 60 19.06 -7.12 -7.95
CA GLY A 60 19.89 -6.90 -9.14
C GLY A 60 19.23 -7.33 -10.44
N GLU A 61 17.94 -7.65 -10.43
CA GLU A 61 17.17 -7.94 -11.64
C GLU A 61 16.81 -6.65 -12.40
N ASP A 62 16.54 -6.76 -13.69
CA ASP A 62 16.16 -5.62 -14.53
C ASP A 62 14.79 -5.04 -14.16
N SER A 63 13.90 -5.83 -13.55
CA SER A 63 12.54 -5.42 -13.18
C SER A 63 11.95 -6.28 -12.07
N SER A 64 11.17 -5.66 -11.18
CA SER A 64 10.38 -6.33 -10.13
C SER A 64 9.11 -7.00 -10.66
N ILE A 65 9.03 -7.33 -11.95
CA ILE A 65 7.84 -7.95 -12.56
C ILE A 65 7.49 -9.29 -11.91
N LYS A 66 8.48 -10.09 -11.53
CA LYS A 66 8.28 -11.39 -10.84
C LYS A 66 7.60 -11.17 -9.48
N VAL A 67 8.08 -10.19 -8.70
CA VAL A 67 7.49 -9.82 -7.41
C VAL A 67 6.09 -9.25 -7.59
N SER A 68 5.88 -8.42 -8.62
CA SER A 68 4.57 -7.86 -8.95
C SER A 68 3.52 -8.94 -9.24
N ARG A 69 3.87 -9.99 -9.99
CA ARG A 69 2.97 -11.11 -10.24
C ARG A 69 2.54 -11.80 -8.95
N ASN A 70 3.47 -12.04 -8.02
CA ASN A 70 3.16 -12.61 -6.72
C ASN A 70 2.27 -11.68 -5.88
N PHE A 71 2.58 -10.38 -5.87
CA PHE A 71 1.80 -9.36 -5.17
C PHE A 71 0.35 -9.29 -5.67
N LEU A 72 0.16 -9.26 -7.00
CA LEU A 72 -1.16 -9.26 -7.61
C LEU A 72 -1.91 -10.57 -7.36
N HIS A 73 -1.23 -11.71 -7.40
CA HIS A 73 -1.83 -12.99 -7.04
C HIS A 73 -2.34 -12.98 -5.59
N LEU A 74 -1.57 -12.43 -4.65
CA LEU A 74 -2.02 -12.26 -3.27
C LEU A 74 -3.20 -11.29 -3.18
N ALA A 75 -3.17 -10.17 -3.91
CA ALA A 75 -4.24 -9.18 -3.89
C ALA A 75 -5.58 -9.77 -4.40
N THR A 76 -5.55 -10.63 -5.43
CA THR A 76 -6.75 -11.31 -5.94
C THR A 76 -7.29 -12.36 -4.97
N SER A 77 -6.48 -12.90 -4.06
CA SER A 77 -6.94 -13.81 -3.00
C SER A 77 -7.67 -13.09 -1.87
N LYS A 78 -7.44 -11.78 -1.69
CA LYS A 78 -8.04 -11.02 -0.57
C LYS A 78 -9.46 -10.55 -0.93
N PRO A 79 -10.46 -10.83 -0.07
CA PRO A 79 -11.82 -10.37 -0.32
C PRO A 79 -11.89 -8.85 -0.21
N GLY A 80 -12.32 -8.22 -1.29
CA GLY A 80 -12.63 -6.81 -1.33
C GLY A 80 -11.49 -5.85 -1.70
N ILE A 81 -10.22 -6.28 -1.75
CA ILE A 81 -9.11 -5.43 -2.22
C ILE A 81 -9.27 -5.12 -3.71
N LEU A 82 -9.46 -6.15 -4.53
CA LEU A 82 -9.76 -6.03 -5.95
C LEU A 82 -11.15 -6.60 -6.20
N ARG A 83 -12.18 -5.74 -6.31
CA ARG A 83 -13.58 -6.21 -6.43
C ARG A 83 -13.92 -6.67 -7.85
N SER A 84 -13.56 -5.89 -8.87
CA SER A 84 -13.77 -6.19 -10.29
C SER A 84 -12.50 -6.66 -11.01
N TRP A 85 -11.32 -6.50 -10.40
CA TRP A 85 -10.01 -6.72 -11.02
C TRP A 85 -9.33 -8.01 -10.54
N ARG A 86 -9.88 -9.17 -10.93
CA ARG A 86 -9.30 -10.48 -10.56
C ARG A 86 -8.85 -11.32 -11.74
N ASP A 87 -9.02 -10.82 -12.96
CA ASP A 87 -8.64 -11.56 -14.15
C ASP A 87 -7.16 -11.37 -14.51
N ALA A 88 -6.65 -12.29 -15.32
CA ALA A 88 -5.29 -12.27 -15.83
C ALA A 88 -5.08 -11.16 -16.88
N GLU A 89 -6.15 -10.56 -17.40
CA GLU A 89 -6.08 -9.51 -18.41
C GLU A 89 -5.64 -8.19 -17.78
N LYS A 90 -6.25 -7.80 -16.65
CA LYS A 90 -5.87 -6.63 -15.86
C LYS A 90 -4.48 -6.73 -15.25
N GLN A 91 -4.04 -7.95 -14.94
CA GLN A 91 -2.64 -8.17 -14.56
C GLN A 91 -1.68 -7.82 -15.71
N LYS A 92 -1.96 -8.29 -16.93
CA LYS A 92 -1.13 -7.96 -18.11
C LYS A 92 -1.19 -6.47 -18.45
N GLU A 93 -2.34 -5.84 -18.33
CA GLU A 93 -2.47 -4.39 -18.51
C GLU A 93 -1.64 -3.61 -17.47
N CYS A 94 -1.59 -4.07 -16.21
CA CYS A 94 -0.74 -3.48 -15.18
C CYS A 94 0.75 -3.61 -15.51
N GLU A 95 1.17 -4.79 -15.98
CA GLU A 95 2.53 -5.05 -16.42
C GLU A 95 2.90 -4.13 -17.60
N ALA A 96 2.07 -4.09 -18.64
CA ALA A 96 2.27 -3.23 -19.80
C ALA A 96 2.24 -1.72 -19.45
N PHE A 97 1.41 -1.32 -18.47
CA PHE A 97 1.40 0.04 -17.95
C PHE A 97 2.75 0.39 -17.28
N SER A 98 3.33 -0.55 -16.53
CA SER A 98 4.63 -0.35 -15.90
C SER A 98 5.81 -0.30 -16.89
N GLU A 99 5.69 -0.98 -18.04
CA GLU A 99 6.70 -0.95 -19.10
C GLU A 99 6.61 0.32 -19.94
N SER A 100 5.39 0.79 -20.22
CA SER A 100 5.13 1.98 -21.03
C SER A 100 5.22 3.29 -20.25
N ASN A 101 5.29 3.25 -18.92
CA ASN A 101 5.31 4.43 -18.06
C ASN A 101 6.58 4.51 -17.21
N ASP A 102 7.41 5.51 -17.48
CA ASP A 102 8.67 5.73 -16.80
C ASP A 102 8.53 6.06 -15.30
N GLU A 103 7.44 6.73 -14.91
CA GLU A 103 7.21 7.19 -13.54
C GLU A 103 6.70 6.05 -12.62
N TRP A 104 5.90 5.15 -13.18
CA TRP A 104 5.41 3.93 -12.52
C TRP A 104 6.06 2.66 -13.10
N SER A 105 7.38 2.71 -13.30
CA SER A 105 8.13 1.57 -13.81
C SER A 105 8.58 0.62 -12.70
N LEU A 106 8.33 -0.68 -12.90
CA LEU A 106 8.84 -1.76 -12.02
C LEU A 106 10.35 -2.01 -12.19
N ALA A 107 10.98 -1.40 -13.20
CA ALA A 107 12.44 -1.42 -13.38
C ALA A 107 13.18 -0.37 -12.52
N LYS A 108 12.43 0.48 -11.80
CA LYS A 108 13.01 1.59 -11.02
C LYS A 108 12.74 1.45 -9.53
N LYS A 109 13.80 1.55 -8.74
CA LYS A 109 13.71 1.78 -7.31
C LYS A 109 12.98 3.09 -7.02
N VAL A 110 12.33 3.15 -5.87
CA VAL A 110 11.62 4.35 -5.42
C VAL A 110 12.25 4.88 -4.13
N THR A 111 12.07 6.17 -3.85
CA THR A 111 12.41 6.76 -2.55
C THR A 111 11.16 7.35 -1.90
N LYS A 112 11.20 7.49 -0.57
CA LYS A 112 10.12 8.08 0.21
C LYS A 112 9.81 9.51 -0.26
N GLU A 113 10.84 10.29 -0.54
CA GLU A 113 10.73 11.66 -1.03
C GLU A 113 10.19 11.70 -2.45
N GLY A 114 10.54 10.72 -3.29
CA GLY A 114 10.00 10.58 -4.64
C GLY A 114 8.49 10.38 -4.64
N ILE A 115 7.98 9.49 -3.79
CA ILE A 115 6.52 9.26 -3.67
C ILE A 115 5.82 10.47 -3.06
N LYS A 116 6.40 11.10 -2.02
CA LYS A 116 5.84 12.32 -1.44
C LYS A 116 5.69 13.43 -2.47
N ARG A 117 6.72 13.68 -3.29
CA ARG A 117 6.66 14.67 -4.38
C ARG A 117 5.64 14.30 -5.45
N LYS A 118 5.55 13.01 -5.80
CA LYS A 118 4.65 12.51 -6.84
C LYS A 118 3.18 12.73 -6.47
N TYR A 119 2.78 12.39 -5.25
CA TYR A 119 1.38 12.44 -4.84
C TYR A 119 1.00 13.75 -4.16
N GLY A 120 1.94 14.49 -3.57
CA GLY A 120 1.67 15.77 -2.92
C GLY A 120 0.80 15.67 -1.66
N VAL A 121 0.56 14.46 -1.15
CA VAL A 121 -0.25 14.22 0.06
C VAL A 121 0.62 13.58 1.15
N ASP A 122 0.65 14.19 2.33
CA ASP A 122 1.55 13.82 3.42
C ASP A 122 1.34 12.40 3.95
N ASN A 123 0.12 11.87 3.88
CA ASN A 123 -0.22 10.54 4.37
C ASN A 123 -0.12 9.44 3.30
N MET A 124 0.26 9.75 2.05
CA MET A 124 0.25 8.78 0.96
C MET A 124 1.20 7.60 1.20
N LEU A 125 2.39 7.85 1.77
CA LEU A 125 3.30 6.78 2.17
C LEU A 125 2.66 5.80 3.16
N MET A 126 1.87 6.32 4.11
CA MET A 126 1.18 5.49 5.09
C MET A 126 0.08 4.67 4.44
N GLN A 127 -0.73 5.29 3.58
CA GLN A 127 -1.78 4.61 2.83
C GLN A 127 -1.22 3.47 1.96
N LEU A 128 -0.12 3.71 1.25
CA LEU A 128 0.54 2.69 0.43
C LEU A 128 1.07 1.52 1.25
N ARG A 129 1.67 1.79 2.43
CA ARG A 129 2.13 0.74 3.36
C ARG A 129 0.98 -0.11 3.88
N MET A 130 -0.10 0.54 4.32
CA MET A 130 -1.30 -0.14 4.81
C MET A 130 -1.98 -0.97 3.71
N PHE A 131 -1.91 -0.49 2.47
CA PHE A 131 -2.41 -1.23 1.32
C PHE A 131 -1.56 -2.46 1.01
N ALA A 132 -0.23 -2.32 0.99
CA ALA A 132 0.69 -3.45 0.83
C ALA A 132 0.54 -4.47 1.96
N GLU A 133 0.38 -4.03 3.20
CA GLU A 133 0.09 -4.90 4.35
C GLU A 133 -1.23 -5.64 4.19
N ALA A 134 -2.29 -4.99 3.69
CA ALA A 134 -3.56 -5.68 3.46
C ALA A 134 -3.42 -6.86 2.48
N ILE A 135 -2.45 -6.78 1.57
CA ILE A 135 -2.13 -7.80 0.56
C ILE A 135 -1.20 -8.87 1.15
N TYR A 136 -0.04 -8.48 1.68
CA TYR A 136 0.96 -9.41 2.23
C TYR A 136 0.58 -10.00 3.60
N GLY A 137 -0.30 -9.34 4.34
CA GLY A 137 -0.66 -9.69 5.72
C GLY A 137 0.40 -9.32 6.76
N ARG A 138 1.46 -8.59 6.38
CA ARG A 138 2.54 -8.13 7.27
C ARG A 138 3.12 -6.81 6.79
N THR A 139 3.61 -6.01 7.74
CA THR A 139 4.36 -4.77 7.46
C THR A 139 5.86 -5.02 7.66
N PRO A 140 6.74 -4.49 6.80
CA PRO A 140 8.19 -4.53 7.02
C PRO A 140 8.58 -3.90 8.37
N GLY A 141 9.56 -4.48 9.06
CA GLY A 141 9.99 -4.07 10.39
C GLY A 141 9.14 -4.62 11.54
N GLY A 142 8.17 -5.49 11.27
CA GLY A 142 7.37 -6.17 12.30
C GLY A 142 6.37 -5.28 13.04
N PHE A 143 6.13 -4.05 12.56
CA PHE A 143 5.14 -3.16 13.15
C PHE A 143 3.72 -3.65 12.84
N ASP A 144 2.91 -3.84 13.88
CA ASP A 144 1.48 -4.08 13.74
C ASP A 144 0.78 -2.75 13.42
N SER A 145 0.27 -2.61 12.20
CA SER A 145 -0.32 -1.36 11.73
C SER A 145 -1.82 -1.22 12.08
N THR A 146 -2.42 -2.21 12.76
CA THR A 146 -3.86 -2.23 13.06
C THR A 146 -4.34 -0.99 13.82
N ASP A 147 -3.60 -0.53 14.83
CA ASP A 147 -3.95 0.66 15.61
C ASP A 147 -3.76 1.96 14.79
N THR A 148 -2.65 2.07 14.04
CA THR A 148 -2.40 3.20 13.13
C THR A 148 -3.43 3.29 12.02
N ARG A 149 -3.96 2.15 11.55
CA ARG A 149 -5.02 2.08 10.55
C ARG A 149 -6.33 2.63 11.08
N GLY A 150 -6.68 2.31 12.32
CA GLY A 150 -7.82 2.89 13.02
C GLY A 150 -7.70 4.41 13.17
N MET A 151 -6.49 4.90 13.42
CA MET A 151 -6.20 6.33 13.57
C MET A 151 -6.29 7.10 12.24
N LEU A 152 -5.75 6.55 11.15
CA LEU A 152 -5.77 7.19 9.83
C LEU A 152 -7.18 7.28 9.25
N VAL A 153 -8.01 6.25 9.45
CA VAL A 153 -9.43 6.27 9.03
C VAL A 153 -10.22 7.35 9.77
N LYS A 154 -9.94 7.56 11.06
CA LYS A 154 -10.54 8.64 11.84
C LYS A 154 -10.08 10.02 11.36
N LEU A 155 -8.83 10.14 10.91
CA LEU A 155 -8.30 11.37 10.33
C LEU A 155 -8.94 11.69 8.96
N GLU A 156 -9.07 10.71 8.07
CA GLU A 156 -9.68 10.86 6.74
C GLU A 156 -11.18 11.19 6.81
N ARG A 157 -11.86 10.74 7.86
CA ARG A 157 -13.27 11.06 8.12
C ARG A 157 -13.50 12.41 8.80
N GLY A 158 -12.43 13.16 9.10
CA GLY A 158 -12.50 14.43 9.84
C GLY A 158 -12.92 14.25 11.30
N GLU A 159 -12.96 13.01 11.81
CA GLU A 159 -13.37 12.67 13.18
C GLU A 159 -12.27 12.99 14.22
N MET A 160 -11.13 13.54 13.77
CA MET A 160 -9.97 13.95 14.58
C MET A 160 -9.64 15.45 14.42
N ALA A 161 -10.58 16.29 13.97
CA ALA A 161 -10.36 17.73 13.76
C ALA A 161 -10.00 18.55 15.02
N ASN A 162 -10.02 17.92 16.21
CA ASN A 162 -9.75 18.58 17.49
C ASN A 162 -8.62 17.93 18.32
N MET A 163 -7.86 16.97 17.77
CA MET A 163 -6.58 16.60 18.37
C MET A 163 -5.52 17.53 17.81
N HIS A 164 -5.13 18.51 18.64
CA HIS A 164 -3.90 19.27 18.47
C HIS A 164 -2.79 18.28 18.11
N THR A 165 -2.20 18.41 16.92
CA THR A 165 -0.95 17.76 16.57
C THR A 165 0.13 18.32 17.50
N THR A 166 0.20 17.84 18.73
CA THR A 166 1.48 17.79 19.41
C THR A 166 2.27 16.80 18.57
N LEU A 167 3.13 17.37 17.71
CA LEU A 167 4.30 16.71 17.15
C LEU A 167 4.77 15.72 18.21
N VAL A 168 4.46 14.44 18.01
CA VAL A 168 5.06 13.39 18.81
C VAL A 168 6.53 13.53 18.49
N ASP A 169 7.26 14.07 19.46
CA ASP A 169 8.66 14.41 19.36
C ASP A 169 9.43 13.16 18.95
N MET A 170 9.72 13.05 17.66
CA MET A 170 10.44 11.95 17.04
C MET A 170 11.87 11.85 17.58
N ASN A 171 12.33 12.77 18.42
CA ASN A 171 13.62 12.68 19.11
C ASN A 171 13.55 11.85 20.40
N GLN A 172 12.35 11.55 20.92
CA GLN A 172 12.20 10.68 22.12
C GLN A 172 12.06 9.19 21.79
N LEU A 173 11.95 8.82 20.51
CA LEU A 173 11.87 7.41 20.06
C LEU A 173 13.20 6.87 19.48
N PHE A 174 14.18 7.73 19.19
CA PHE A 174 15.50 7.35 18.65
C PHE A 174 16.67 7.62 19.61
N GLY A 175 16.40 7.73 20.90
CA GLY A 175 17.42 7.95 21.92
C GLY A 175 17.54 6.80 22.90
N ARG A 176 18.29 5.75 22.55
CA ARG A 176 19.33 5.17 23.41
C ARG A 176 20.24 4.18 22.69
#